data_AF-A0A179HZN3-F1
#
_entry.id   AF-A0A179HZN3-F1
#
_cell.length_a   1.000
_cell.length_b   1.000
_cell.length_c   1.000
_cell.angle_alpha   90.00
_cell.angle_beta   90.00
_cell.angle_gamma   90.00
#
_symmetry.space_group_name_H-M   'P 1'
#
loop_
_entity.id
_entity.type
_entity.pdbx_description
1 polymer ?
#
loop_
_entity_poly.entity_id
_entity_poly.type
_entity_poly.pdbx_seq_one_letter_code
_entity_poly.pdbx_strand_id
1 'polypeptide(L)'
;MSTIANFIESRLAPTQHALDLGDGCHPDEGTALGAFLGAKITAQQAAASITAPGLREPDPAAAVHRLMGLLCEALVELGTDHRTQLLDLLEAIQQLPPSERIDWPRLPNFGPMWADLYRLHMHGLDGWEKTEMPLSEARKSELCHHEESVAAAEAQMYRRGLGGVTRHWGYAWLNLVQGRRPGLGVFIRGAYTWLAEAGVQLKQELQPDEVARYGGQSSFEATMPEHWELWRRSFLSISLDEQLFPADDRKLAAECHKLM
;
A
#
# COMPACT_ATOMS: atom_id res chain seq x y z
N MET A 1 13.29 9.65 11.21
CA MET A 1 12.68 10.00 9.91
C MET A 1 13.81 10.03 8.89
N SER A 2 13.67 9.29 7.78
CA SER A 2 14.67 9.30 6.70
C SER A 2 14.57 10.63 5.95
N THR A 3 15.70 11.25 5.62
CA THR A 3 15.69 12.43 4.73
C THR A 3 15.52 11.95 3.29
N ILE A 4 14.99 12.81 2.41
CA ILE A 4 14.89 12.51 0.97
C ILE A 4 16.26 12.07 0.42
N ALA A 5 17.35 12.73 0.82
CA ALA A 5 18.70 12.41 0.38
C ALA A 5 19.14 11.01 0.83
N ASN A 6 18.99 10.69 2.12
CA ASN A 6 19.37 9.39 2.66
C ASN A 6 18.55 8.26 2.03
N PHE A 7 17.24 8.48 1.83
CA PHE A 7 16.37 7.54 1.13
C PHE A 7 16.91 7.26 -0.28
N ILE A 8 17.10 8.30 -1.10
CA ILE A 8 17.57 8.15 -2.48
C ILE A 8 18.93 7.44 -2.52
N GLU A 9 19.90 7.91 -1.73
CA GLU A 9 21.25 7.33 -1.69
C GLU A 9 21.22 5.83 -1.36
N SER A 10 20.35 5.41 -0.45
CA SER A 10 20.19 4.00 -0.07
C SER A 10 19.44 3.14 -1.09
N ARG A 11 18.91 3.73 -2.16
CA ARG A 11 18.17 3.04 -3.22
C ARG A 11 18.88 3.05 -4.56
N LEU A 12 19.97 3.81 -4.71
CA LEU A 12 20.75 3.78 -5.94
C LEU A 12 21.44 2.43 -6.13
N ALA A 13 21.39 1.92 -7.35
CA ALA A 13 22.17 0.75 -7.71
C ALA A 13 23.68 1.08 -7.58
N PRO A 14 24.47 0.28 -6.85
CA PRO A 14 25.90 0.57 -6.64
C PRO A 14 26.74 0.34 -7.90
N THR A 15 26.26 -0.46 -8.84
CA THR A 15 26.93 -0.78 -10.10
C THR A 15 25.90 -0.99 -11.22
N GLN A 16 26.33 -0.91 -12.49
CA GLN A 16 25.48 -1.28 -13.62
C GLN A 16 25.02 -2.74 -13.54
N HIS A 17 25.88 -3.65 -13.08
CA HIS A 17 25.51 -5.05 -12.92
C HIS A 17 24.38 -5.24 -11.89
N ALA A 18 24.43 -4.52 -10.76
CA ALA A 18 23.35 -4.51 -9.78
C ALA A 18 22.05 -3.97 -10.39
N LEU A 19 22.14 -2.86 -11.14
CA LEU A 19 21.00 -2.29 -11.86
C LEU A 19 20.39 -3.28 -12.86
N ASP A 20 21.22 -3.99 -13.62
CA ASP A 20 20.78 -5.00 -14.60
C ASP A 20 20.08 -6.20 -13.92
N LEU A 21 20.43 -6.49 -12.67
CA LEU A 21 19.78 -7.49 -11.84
C LEU A 21 18.53 -6.97 -11.10
N GLY A 22 18.20 -5.68 -11.24
CA GLY A 22 17.09 -5.04 -10.52
C GLY A 22 17.41 -4.68 -9.07
N ASP A 23 18.69 -4.70 -8.67
CA ASP A 23 19.14 -4.32 -7.34
C ASP A 23 19.45 -2.82 -7.28
N GLY A 24 18.43 -2.05 -6.90
CA GLY A 24 18.44 -0.59 -6.82
C GLY A 24 17.86 0.11 -8.05
N CYS A 25 17.83 1.43 -7.98
CA CYS A 25 17.30 2.31 -9.04
C CYS A 25 18.42 3.03 -9.80
N HIS A 26 18.08 3.54 -10.97
CA HIS A 26 19.01 4.30 -11.79
C HIS A 26 19.30 5.68 -11.16
N PRO A 27 20.54 6.20 -11.18
CA PRO A 27 20.88 7.51 -10.59
C PRO A 27 19.98 8.68 -11.06
N ASP A 28 19.64 8.71 -12.35
CA ASP A 28 18.72 9.69 -12.91
C ASP A 28 17.28 9.57 -12.34
N GLU A 29 16.81 8.36 -12.03
CA GLU A 29 15.49 8.13 -11.40
C GLU A 29 15.49 8.74 -9.99
N GLY A 30 16.52 8.42 -9.19
CA GLY A 30 16.70 9.00 -7.86
C GLY A 30 16.85 10.53 -7.89
N THR A 31 17.62 11.06 -8.85
CA THR A 31 17.83 12.51 -9.01
C THR A 31 16.51 13.23 -9.34
N ALA A 32 15.72 12.68 -10.26
CA ALA A 32 14.42 13.24 -10.63
C ALA A 32 13.45 13.24 -9.44
N LEU A 33 13.38 12.12 -8.69
CA LEU A 33 12.56 12.01 -7.49
C LEU A 33 12.98 13.05 -6.43
N GLY A 34 14.29 13.16 -6.16
CA GLY A 34 14.80 14.12 -5.18
C GLY A 34 14.56 15.58 -5.57
N ALA A 35 14.71 15.91 -6.85
CA ALA A 35 14.40 17.24 -7.36
C ALA A 35 12.91 17.57 -7.19
N PHE A 36 12.02 16.61 -7.46
CA PHE A 36 10.59 16.78 -7.33
C PHE A 36 10.14 16.93 -5.87
N LEU A 37 10.58 16.02 -4.99
CA LEU A 37 10.25 16.09 -3.57
C LEU A 37 10.82 17.34 -2.89
N GLY A 38 11.97 17.82 -3.39
CA GLY A 38 12.56 19.12 -3.02
C GLY A 38 11.92 20.34 -3.69
N ALA A 39 10.77 20.19 -4.37
CA ALA A 39 10.01 21.25 -5.05
C ALA A 39 10.81 22.05 -6.10
N LYS A 40 11.83 21.44 -6.72
CA LYS A 40 12.66 22.09 -7.75
C LYS A 40 12.07 21.97 -9.16
N ILE A 41 11.22 20.97 -9.37
CA ILE A 41 10.57 20.66 -10.66
C ILE A 41 9.09 20.31 -10.42
N THR A 42 8.27 20.42 -11.46
CA THR A 42 6.84 20.05 -11.41
C THR A 42 6.65 18.53 -11.51
N ALA A 43 5.45 18.04 -11.17
CA ALA A 43 5.10 16.63 -11.31
C ALA A 43 5.25 16.13 -12.76
N GLN A 44 4.88 16.94 -13.77
CA GLN A 44 5.02 16.57 -15.18
C GLN A 44 6.50 16.50 -15.61
N GLN A 45 7.32 17.46 -15.16
CA GLN A 45 8.76 17.44 -15.42
C GLN A 45 9.42 16.23 -14.74
N ALA A 46 8.99 15.90 -13.53
CA ALA A 46 9.45 14.74 -12.78
C ALA A 46 9.04 13.44 -13.47
N ALA A 47 7.78 13.29 -13.89
CA ALA A 47 7.29 12.12 -14.61
C ALA A 47 8.09 11.87 -15.90
N ALA A 48 8.35 12.91 -16.70
CA ALA A 48 9.17 12.79 -17.90
C ALA A 48 10.63 12.41 -17.56
N SER A 49 11.21 13.03 -16.53
CA SER A 49 12.62 12.82 -16.17
C SER A 49 12.86 11.44 -15.53
N ILE A 50 11.93 11.00 -14.68
CA ILE A 50 12.06 9.76 -13.91
C ILE A 50 11.80 8.52 -14.79
N THR A 51 11.01 8.64 -15.85
CA THR A 51 10.74 7.53 -16.79
C THR A 51 11.75 7.44 -17.93
N ALA A 52 12.49 8.52 -18.21
CA ALA A 52 13.42 8.60 -19.32
C ALA A 52 14.54 7.53 -19.30
N PRO A 53 15.12 7.13 -18.16
CA PRO A 53 16.16 6.09 -18.14
C PRO A 53 15.62 4.75 -18.63
N GLY A 54 14.47 4.30 -18.13
CA GLY A 54 13.84 3.04 -18.55
C GLY A 54 13.50 3.00 -20.04
N LEU A 55 13.12 4.14 -20.63
CA LEU A 55 12.82 4.23 -22.06
C LEU A 55 14.05 4.08 -22.98
N ARG A 56 15.27 4.27 -22.46
CA ARG A 56 16.52 4.16 -23.22
C ARG A 56 17.13 2.76 -23.14
N GLU A 57 16.57 1.88 -22.32
CA GLU A 57 17.09 0.53 -22.11
C GLU A 57 16.79 -0.37 -23.32
N PRO A 58 17.59 -1.45 -23.52
CA PRO A 58 17.32 -2.43 -24.58
C PRO A 58 15.95 -3.10 -24.44
N ASP A 59 15.49 -3.29 -23.21
CA ASP A 59 14.14 -3.77 -22.89
C ASP A 59 13.43 -2.81 -21.91
N PRO A 60 12.74 -1.78 -22.42
CA PRO A 60 12.05 -0.80 -21.58
C PRO A 60 10.96 -1.42 -20.70
N ALA A 61 10.30 -2.49 -21.16
CA ALA A 61 9.24 -3.13 -20.38
C ALA A 61 9.80 -3.83 -19.14
N ALA A 62 10.93 -4.51 -19.28
CA ALA A 62 11.66 -5.06 -18.14
C ALA A 62 12.18 -3.94 -17.24
N ALA A 63 12.75 -2.87 -17.80
CA ALA A 63 13.33 -1.77 -17.03
C ALA A 63 12.35 -1.04 -16.10
N VAL A 64 11.06 -0.97 -16.44
CA VAL A 64 10.04 -0.26 -15.64
C VAL A 64 9.90 -0.82 -14.22
N HIS A 65 10.18 -2.10 -13.99
CA HIS A 65 9.97 -2.71 -12.67
C HIS A 65 10.75 -1.99 -11.55
N ARG A 66 11.99 -1.57 -11.82
CA ARG A 66 12.85 -0.88 -10.83
C ARG A 66 12.30 0.48 -10.42
N LEU A 67 11.73 1.22 -11.38
CA LEU A 67 11.08 2.50 -11.14
C LEU A 67 9.81 2.29 -10.31
N MET A 68 9.02 1.26 -10.62
CA MET A 68 7.83 0.92 -9.84
C MET A 68 8.20 0.55 -8.40
N GLY A 69 9.26 -0.24 -8.20
CA GLY A 69 9.81 -0.55 -6.88
C GLY A 69 10.20 0.71 -6.09
N LEU A 70 11.00 1.61 -6.72
CA LEU A 70 11.39 2.88 -6.11
C LEU A 70 10.18 3.72 -5.66
N LEU A 71 9.15 3.82 -6.51
CA LEU A 71 7.94 4.60 -6.20
C LEU A 71 7.10 3.93 -5.10
N CYS A 72 7.01 2.60 -5.08
CA CYS A 72 6.35 1.83 -4.03
C CYS A 72 7.02 2.07 -2.67
N GLU A 73 8.34 1.99 -2.61
CA GLU A 73 9.11 2.24 -1.38
C GLU A 73 9.02 3.69 -0.92
N ALA A 74 9.11 4.65 -1.85
CA ALA A 74 8.97 6.06 -1.52
C ALA A 74 7.61 6.38 -0.89
N LEU A 75 6.52 5.78 -1.40
CA LEU A 75 5.17 5.96 -0.86
C LEU A 75 5.02 5.48 0.59
N VAL A 76 5.75 4.43 0.98
CA VAL A 76 5.68 3.88 2.33
C VAL A 76 6.66 4.58 3.27
N GLU A 77 7.91 4.76 2.85
CA GLU A 77 8.99 5.29 3.72
C GLU A 77 8.98 6.82 3.84
N LEU A 78 8.58 7.53 2.78
CA LEU A 78 8.47 8.99 2.78
C LEU A 78 7.01 9.47 2.87
N GLY A 79 6.05 8.54 2.92
CA GLY A 79 4.63 8.84 2.85
C GLY A 79 4.13 9.80 3.93
N THR A 80 4.67 9.74 5.14
CA THR A 80 4.23 10.62 6.23
C THR A 80 4.33 12.10 5.85
N ASP A 81 5.39 12.50 5.14
CA ASP A 81 5.64 13.90 4.80
C ASP A 81 5.34 14.22 3.32
N HIS A 82 5.45 13.22 2.44
CA HIS A 82 5.48 13.44 0.98
C HIS A 82 4.40 12.68 0.20
N ARG A 83 3.46 11.98 0.85
CA ARG A 83 2.45 11.14 0.17
C ARG A 83 1.67 11.89 -0.91
N THR A 84 1.18 13.09 -0.64
CA THR A 84 0.45 13.88 -1.65
C THR A 84 1.30 14.13 -2.90
N GLN A 85 2.56 14.57 -2.73
CA GLN A 85 3.47 14.81 -3.85
C GLN A 85 3.72 13.52 -4.65
N LEU A 86 3.96 12.41 -3.95
CA LEU A 86 4.20 11.11 -4.58
C LEU A 86 2.98 10.61 -5.38
N LEU A 87 1.77 10.82 -4.88
CA LEU A 87 0.54 10.51 -5.61
C LEU A 87 0.35 11.43 -6.83
N ASP A 88 0.70 12.72 -6.71
CA ASP A 88 0.67 13.66 -7.85
C ASP A 88 1.69 13.24 -8.93
N LEU A 89 2.84 12.68 -8.53
CA LEU A 89 3.82 12.11 -9.45
C LEU A 89 3.28 10.87 -10.17
N LEU A 90 2.61 9.95 -9.46
CA LEU A 90 1.97 8.78 -10.08
C LEU A 90 0.91 9.20 -11.10
N GLU A 91 0.08 10.19 -10.76
CA GLU A 91 -0.91 10.74 -11.67
C GLU A 91 -0.25 11.39 -12.90
N ALA A 92 0.83 12.14 -12.72
CA ALA A 92 1.59 12.74 -13.82
C ALA A 92 2.24 11.68 -14.72
N ILE A 93 2.70 10.54 -14.17
CA ILE A 93 3.19 9.40 -14.95
C ILE A 93 2.05 8.80 -15.77
N GLN A 94 0.85 8.63 -15.22
CA GLN A 94 -0.32 8.13 -15.97
C GLN A 94 -0.73 9.02 -17.14
N GLN A 95 -0.43 10.32 -17.06
CA GLN A 95 -0.71 11.28 -18.12
C GLN A 95 0.33 11.25 -19.26
N LEU A 96 1.42 10.49 -19.13
CA LEU A 96 2.39 10.35 -20.22
C LEU A 96 1.77 9.60 -21.40
N PRO A 97 2.13 9.98 -22.66
CA PRO A 97 1.63 9.28 -23.83
C PRO A 97 2.12 7.82 -23.82
N PRO A 98 1.27 6.84 -24.21
CA PRO A 98 1.72 5.46 -24.37
C PRO A 98 2.93 5.38 -25.30
N SER A 99 3.89 4.52 -24.94
CA SER A 99 5.00 4.16 -25.81
C SER A 99 4.77 2.77 -26.39
N GLU A 100 5.51 2.37 -27.43
CA GLU A 100 5.30 1.10 -28.14
C GLU A 100 5.24 -0.14 -27.23
N ARG A 101 5.85 -0.09 -26.04
CA ARG A 101 5.92 -1.21 -25.08
C ARG A 101 5.42 -0.89 -23.68
N ILE A 102 5.04 0.35 -23.39
CA ILE A 102 4.68 0.78 -22.04
C ILE A 102 3.37 1.57 -22.07
N ASP A 103 2.36 1.04 -21.39
CA ASP A 103 1.05 1.66 -21.21
C ASP A 103 1.02 2.47 -19.91
N TRP A 104 1.60 3.68 -19.94
CA TRP A 104 1.70 4.56 -18.78
C TRP A 104 0.36 4.88 -18.10
N PRO A 105 -0.76 5.12 -18.82
CA PRO A 105 -2.08 5.29 -18.19
C PRO A 105 -2.47 4.19 -17.21
N ARG A 106 -1.94 2.97 -17.39
CA ARG A 106 -2.18 1.83 -16.49
C ARG A 106 -1.15 1.63 -15.38
N LEU A 107 -0.10 2.46 -15.29
CA LEU A 107 1.05 2.26 -14.39
C LEU A 107 1.56 0.81 -14.45
N PRO A 108 2.25 0.44 -15.53
CA PRO A 108 2.52 -0.96 -15.83
C PRO A 108 3.28 -1.64 -14.69
N ASN A 109 2.76 -2.79 -14.27
CA ASN A 109 3.27 -3.61 -13.15
C ASN A 109 3.26 -2.96 -11.76
N PHE A 110 2.72 -1.75 -11.58
CA PHE A 110 2.69 -1.09 -10.27
C PHE A 110 1.84 -1.88 -9.25
N GLY A 111 0.60 -2.22 -9.59
CA GLY A 111 -0.30 -2.96 -8.68
C GLY A 111 0.25 -4.32 -8.23
N PRO A 112 0.71 -5.19 -9.17
CA PRO A 112 1.40 -6.42 -8.81
C PRO A 112 2.63 -6.21 -7.92
N MET A 113 3.50 -5.25 -8.27
CA MET A 113 4.69 -4.91 -7.47
C MET A 113 4.31 -4.50 -6.04
N TRP A 114 3.32 -3.62 -5.89
CA TRP A 114 2.83 -3.21 -4.58
C TRP A 114 2.29 -4.40 -3.77
N ALA A 115 1.53 -5.29 -4.42
CA ALA A 115 0.98 -6.47 -3.76
C ALA A 115 2.09 -7.43 -3.28
N ASP A 116 3.10 -7.65 -4.11
CA ASP A 116 4.25 -8.51 -3.77
C ASP A 116 5.06 -7.92 -2.60
N LEU A 117 5.22 -6.60 -2.54
CA LEU A 117 5.97 -5.92 -1.48
C LEU A 117 5.21 -5.83 -0.16
N TYR A 118 3.92 -5.50 -0.19
CA TYR A 118 3.20 -5.04 1.01
C TYR A 118 1.94 -5.82 1.36
N ARG A 119 1.54 -6.81 0.58
CA ARG A 119 0.29 -7.55 0.79
C ARG A 119 0.45 -9.05 0.98
N LEU A 120 1.67 -9.53 1.24
CA LEU A 120 1.91 -10.96 1.51
C LEU A 120 1.06 -11.49 2.67
N HIS A 121 0.81 -10.64 3.68
CA HIS A 121 -0.05 -10.94 4.82
C HIS A 121 -1.52 -11.23 4.44
N MET A 122 -1.96 -10.87 3.24
CA MET A 122 -3.30 -11.18 2.74
C MET A 122 -3.45 -12.65 2.33
N HIS A 123 -2.34 -13.34 2.07
CA HIS A 123 -2.31 -14.74 1.60
C HIS A 123 -2.07 -15.75 2.73
N GLY A 124 -1.91 -15.28 3.97
CA GLY A 124 -1.75 -16.13 5.14
C GLY A 124 -1.02 -15.42 6.26
N LEU A 125 -0.47 -16.21 7.18
CA LEU A 125 0.40 -15.69 8.22
C LEU A 125 1.75 -15.27 7.63
N ASP A 126 2.17 -14.06 7.95
CA ASP A 126 3.50 -13.54 7.69
C ASP A 126 4.58 -14.26 8.50
N GLY A 127 5.84 -14.03 8.13
CA GLY A 127 6.99 -14.55 8.87
C GLY A 127 6.97 -14.15 10.34
N TRP A 128 6.80 -12.86 10.62
CA TRP A 128 6.82 -12.33 11.99
C TRP A 128 5.68 -12.90 12.85
N GLU A 129 4.50 -13.14 12.28
CA GLU A 129 3.38 -13.76 13.02
C GLU A 129 3.65 -15.21 13.41
N LYS A 130 4.47 -15.92 12.64
CA LYS A 130 4.85 -17.32 12.91
C LYS A 130 5.99 -17.44 13.91
N THR A 131 6.95 -16.52 13.88
CA THR A 131 8.25 -16.71 14.54
C THR A 131 8.55 -15.74 15.67
N GLU A 132 7.88 -14.59 15.76
CA GLU A 132 8.27 -13.50 16.67
C GLU A 132 7.26 -13.20 17.77
N MET A 133 6.28 -14.08 18.00
CA MET A 133 5.28 -13.89 19.04
C MET A 133 5.76 -14.39 20.42
N PRO A 134 5.64 -13.60 21.51
CA PRO A 134 5.07 -12.25 21.57
C PRO A 134 6.04 -11.14 21.10
N LEU A 135 5.50 -10.15 20.37
CA LEU A 135 6.26 -8.99 19.92
C LEU A 135 6.70 -8.10 21.07
N SER A 136 7.90 -7.51 20.97
CA SER A 136 8.29 -6.39 21.82
C SER A 136 7.45 -5.15 21.49
N GLU A 137 7.24 -4.24 22.46
CA GLU A 137 6.49 -3.00 22.22
C GLU A 137 7.10 -2.14 21.10
N ALA A 138 8.43 -2.09 21.02
CA ALA A 138 9.13 -1.38 19.95
C ALA A 138 8.83 -2.00 18.57
N ARG A 139 8.88 -3.33 18.46
CA ARG A 139 8.58 -4.03 17.20
C ARG A 139 7.11 -3.92 16.83
N LYS A 140 6.20 -4.03 17.81
CA LYS A 140 4.76 -3.80 17.60
C LYS A 140 4.52 -2.38 17.07
N SER A 141 5.14 -1.37 17.67
CA SER A 141 5.01 0.02 17.21
C SER A 141 5.53 0.22 15.79
N GLU A 142 6.65 -0.40 15.44
CA GLU A 142 7.22 -0.35 14.09
C GLU A 142 6.28 -0.97 13.05
N LEU A 143 5.77 -2.18 13.32
CA LEU A 143 4.82 -2.86 12.43
C LEU A 143 3.52 -2.07 12.29
N CYS A 144 2.98 -1.55 13.39
CA CYS A 144 1.80 -0.66 13.36
C CYS A 144 2.04 0.54 12.45
N HIS A 145 3.19 1.22 12.58
CA HIS A 145 3.51 2.38 11.76
C HIS A 145 3.66 2.01 10.28
N HIS A 146 4.31 0.89 9.99
CA HIS A 146 4.48 0.39 8.62
C HIS A 146 3.11 0.10 7.96
N GLU A 147 2.27 -0.70 8.61
CA GLU A 147 0.95 -1.07 8.07
C GLU A 147 0.00 0.14 7.98
N GLU A 148 0.09 1.10 8.91
CA GLU A 148 -0.63 2.38 8.80
C GLU A 148 -0.18 3.17 7.56
N SER A 149 1.13 3.23 7.27
CA SER A 149 1.65 3.93 6.10
C SER A 149 1.22 3.26 4.78
N VAL A 150 1.30 1.93 4.73
CA VAL A 150 0.81 1.12 3.58
C VAL A 150 -0.68 1.36 3.38
N ALA A 151 -1.51 1.20 4.41
CA ALA A 151 -2.94 1.39 4.32
C ALA A 151 -3.33 2.82 3.88
N ALA A 152 -2.64 3.84 4.39
CA ALA A 152 -2.86 5.23 3.99
C ALA A 152 -2.55 5.44 2.50
N ALA A 153 -1.41 4.92 2.03
CA ALA A 153 -1.04 5.00 0.63
C ALA A 153 -2.06 4.28 -0.27
N GLU A 154 -2.47 3.05 0.08
CA GLU A 154 -3.47 2.31 -0.69
C GLU A 154 -4.83 3.03 -0.73
N ALA A 155 -5.34 3.50 0.41
CA ALA A 155 -6.63 4.17 0.47
C ALA A 155 -6.64 5.45 -0.38
N GLN A 156 -5.55 6.23 -0.35
CA GLN A 156 -5.44 7.44 -1.15
C GLN A 156 -5.22 7.15 -2.64
N MET A 157 -4.49 6.09 -2.99
CA MET A 157 -4.40 5.60 -4.37
C MET A 157 -5.77 5.18 -4.90
N TYR A 158 -6.54 4.42 -4.13
CA TYR A 158 -7.90 4.02 -4.48
C TYR A 158 -8.81 5.24 -4.75
N ARG A 159 -8.80 6.22 -3.85
CA ARG A 159 -9.61 7.45 -4.02
C ARG A 159 -9.28 8.23 -5.27
N ARG A 160 -8.02 8.16 -5.73
CA ARG A 160 -7.52 8.83 -6.92
C ARG A 160 -7.54 7.94 -8.18
N GLY A 161 -7.95 6.67 -8.08
CA GLY A 161 -7.92 5.73 -9.20
C GLY A 161 -6.52 5.36 -9.68
N LEU A 162 -5.52 5.40 -8.79
CA LEU A 162 -4.10 5.18 -9.10
C LEU A 162 -3.67 3.72 -8.88
N GLY A 163 -2.65 3.30 -9.63
CA GLY A 163 -1.87 2.08 -9.37
C GLY A 163 -2.62 0.76 -9.51
N GLY A 164 -3.85 0.77 -10.04
CA GLY A 164 -4.70 -0.43 -10.08
C GLY A 164 -5.24 -0.86 -8.71
N VAL A 165 -5.18 0.03 -7.71
CA VAL A 165 -5.75 -0.21 -6.38
C VAL A 165 -7.28 -0.11 -6.48
N THR A 166 -7.97 -1.17 -6.05
CA THR A 166 -9.44 -1.28 -6.17
C THR A 166 -10.12 -1.36 -4.81
N ARG A 167 -11.45 -1.21 -4.76
CA ARG A 167 -12.24 -1.42 -3.54
C ARG A 167 -12.00 -2.77 -2.85
N HIS A 168 -11.68 -3.81 -3.62
CA HIS A 168 -11.35 -5.15 -3.09
C HIS A 168 -10.12 -5.14 -2.19
N TRP A 169 -9.23 -4.18 -2.37
CA TRP A 169 -8.04 -4.04 -1.53
C TRP A 169 -8.41 -3.58 -0.13
N GLY A 170 -9.31 -2.58 -0.03
CA GLY A 170 -9.89 -2.16 1.25
C GLY A 170 -10.75 -3.25 1.90
N TYR A 171 -11.56 -3.97 1.12
CA TYR A 171 -12.33 -5.11 1.63
C TYR A 171 -11.44 -6.23 2.18
N ALA A 172 -10.30 -6.50 1.56
CA ALA A 172 -9.34 -7.47 2.09
C ALA A 172 -8.80 -7.07 3.47
N TRP A 173 -8.50 -5.78 3.67
CA TRP A 173 -8.11 -5.24 4.98
C TRP A 173 -9.19 -5.43 6.04
N LEU A 174 -10.45 -5.10 5.71
CA LEU A 174 -11.57 -5.31 6.63
C LEU A 174 -11.76 -6.79 6.96
N ASN A 175 -11.48 -7.68 6.01
CA ASN A 175 -11.60 -9.10 6.23
C ASN A 175 -10.54 -9.68 7.19
N LEU A 176 -9.38 -9.03 7.34
CA LEU A 176 -8.33 -9.50 8.27
C LEU A 176 -8.83 -9.65 9.70
N VAL A 177 -9.81 -8.84 10.11
CA VAL A 177 -10.38 -8.87 11.47
C VAL A 177 -11.19 -10.12 11.78
N GLN A 178 -11.64 -10.84 10.74
CA GLN A 178 -12.33 -12.12 10.91
C GLN A 178 -11.37 -13.24 11.35
N GLY A 179 -10.08 -13.13 11.00
CA GLY A 179 -9.14 -14.22 11.18
C GLY A 179 -8.70 -14.49 12.62
N ARG A 180 -8.95 -13.55 13.56
CA ARG A 180 -8.42 -13.60 14.96
C ARG A 180 -6.96 -14.05 15.03
N ARG A 181 -6.16 -13.63 14.03
CA ARG A 181 -4.75 -14.01 13.84
C ARG A 181 -3.84 -13.39 14.92
N PRO A 182 -2.68 -13.99 15.22
CA PRO A 182 -1.67 -13.37 16.07
C PRO A 182 -1.33 -11.96 15.56
N GLY A 183 -1.14 -11.00 16.46
CA GLY A 183 -0.81 -9.63 16.06
C GLY A 183 -1.96 -8.85 15.41
N LEU A 184 -3.23 -9.31 15.52
CA LEU A 184 -4.38 -8.64 14.89
C LEU A 184 -4.50 -7.13 15.22
N GLY A 185 -4.03 -6.69 16.38
CA GLY A 185 -3.96 -5.26 16.73
C GLY A 185 -3.20 -4.39 15.71
N VAL A 186 -2.17 -4.94 15.06
CA VAL A 186 -1.45 -4.28 13.97
C VAL A 186 -2.37 -4.06 12.76
N PHE A 187 -3.10 -5.09 12.33
CA PHE A 187 -3.98 -4.99 11.16
C PHE A 187 -5.25 -4.17 11.42
N ILE A 188 -5.74 -4.11 12.66
CA ILE A 188 -6.85 -3.22 13.04
C ILE A 188 -6.50 -1.76 12.73
N ARG A 189 -5.23 -1.36 12.88
CA ARG A 189 -4.77 -0.01 12.54
C ARG A 189 -4.78 0.26 11.04
N GLY A 190 -4.28 -0.67 10.23
CA GLY A 190 -4.39 -0.56 8.78
C GLY A 190 -5.85 -0.50 8.30
N ALA A 191 -6.72 -1.33 8.87
CA ALA A 191 -8.15 -1.30 8.57
C ALA A 191 -8.82 0.01 8.99
N TYR A 192 -8.46 0.56 10.17
CA TYR A 192 -8.91 1.88 10.60
C TYR A 192 -8.50 2.96 9.61
N THR A 193 -7.23 2.99 9.19
CA THR A 193 -6.71 3.97 8.23
C THR A 193 -7.47 3.92 6.91
N TRP A 194 -7.75 2.72 6.39
CA TRP A 194 -8.59 2.54 5.20
C TRP A 194 -10.00 3.11 5.38
N LEU A 195 -10.65 2.82 6.51
CA LEU A 195 -12.00 3.32 6.81
C LEU A 195 -12.02 4.85 6.98
N ALA A 196 -11.02 5.41 7.66
CA ALA A 196 -10.90 6.84 7.89
C ALA A 196 -10.71 7.62 6.58
N GLU A 197 -9.88 7.09 5.67
CA GLU A 197 -9.57 7.74 4.40
C GLU A 197 -10.65 7.51 3.33
N ALA A 198 -11.13 6.27 3.18
CA ALA A 198 -11.94 5.83 2.05
C ALA A 198 -13.23 5.07 2.44
N GLY A 199 -13.56 4.95 3.74
CA GLY A 199 -14.69 4.13 4.20
C GLY A 199 -16.05 4.54 3.63
N VAL A 200 -16.30 5.85 3.49
CA VAL A 200 -17.53 6.36 2.86
C VAL A 200 -17.64 5.92 1.40
N GLN A 201 -16.56 6.01 0.64
CA GLN A 201 -16.54 5.62 -0.76
C GLN A 201 -16.69 4.11 -0.91
N LEU A 202 -15.99 3.31 -0.10
CA LEU A 202 -16.16 1.85 -0.06
C LEU A 202 -17.62 1.46 0.17
N LYS A 203 -18.28 2.09 1.14
CA LYS A 203 -19.69 1.82 1.45
C LYS A 203 -20.64 2.21 0.30
N GLN A 204 -20.37 3.32 -0.38
CA GLN A 204 -21.18 3.77 -1.51
C GLN A 204 -21.01 2.87 -2.75
N GLU A 205 -19.83 2.29 -2.94
CA GLU A 205 -19.49 1.39 -4.04
C GLU A 205 -19.81 -0.09 -3.75
N LEU A 206 -20.47 -0.39 -2.63
CA LEU A 206 -20.97 -1.74 -2.33
C LEU A 206 -21.92 -2.18 -3.44
N GLN A 207 -21.55 -3.26 -4.13
CA GLN A 207 -22.39 -3.90 -5.14
C GLN A 207 -23.29 -4.95 -4.44
N PRO A 208 -24.61 -4.71 -4.32
CA PRO A 208 -25.48 -5.57 -3.51
C PRO A 208 -25.61 -7.00 -4.08
N ASP A 209 -25.54 -7.12 -5.41
CA ASP A 209 -25.64 -8.41 -6.12
C ASP A 209 -24.27 -9.09 -6.27
N GLU A 210 -23.18 -8.40 -5.92
CA GLU A 210 -21.85 -8.98 -5.96
C GLU A 210 -21.67 -9.97 -4.81
N VAL A 211 -21.40 -11.22 -5.19
CA VAL A 211 -21.05 -12.28 -4.27
C VAL A 211 -19.55 -12.46 -4.30
N ALA A 212 -18.91 -12.31 -3.14
CA ALA A 212 -17.47 -12.40 -3.02
C ALA A 212 -17.07 -13.45 -1.98
N ARG A 213 -15.89 -14.02 -2.18
CA ARG A 213 -15.22 -14.88 -1.20
C ARG A 213 -14.08 -14.12 -0.59
N TYR A 214 -14.21 -13.81 0.70
CA TYR A 214 -13.11 -13.30 1.51
C TYR A 214 -12.73 -14.35 2.56
N GLY A 215 -11.42 -14.47 2.83
CA GLY A 215 -10.85 -15.48 3.71
C GLY A 215 -10.16 -16.63 2.96
N GLY A 216 -9.25 -17.32 3.64
CA GLY A 216 -8.48 -18.45 3.10
C GLY A 216 -9.28 -19.76 3.06
N GLN A 217 -8.79 -20.81 3.73
CA GLN A 217 -9.38 -22.17 3.69
C GLN A 217 -10.82 -22.27 4.24
N SER A 218 -11.30 -21.27 4.99
CA SER A 218 -12.67 -21.13 5.47
C SER A 218 -13.38 -19.94 4.83
N SER A 219 -13.17 -19.71 3.53
CA SER A 219 -13.80 -18.61 2.80
C SER A 219 -15.32 -18.74 2.84
N PHE A 220 -15.99 -17.74 3.41
CA PHE A 220 -17.45 -17.64 3.39
C PHE A 220 -17.86 -16.87 2.13
N GLU A 221 -18.73 -17.48 1.33
CA GLU A 221 -19.31 -16.83 0.16
C GLU A 221 -20.59 -16.12 0.59
N ALA A 222 -20.61 -14.81 0.39
CA ALA A 222 -21.73 -13.97 0.77
C ALA A 222 -21.78 -12.71 -0.09
N THR A 223 -22.91 -12.04 -0.04
CA THR A 223 -23.09 -10.74 -0.68
C THR A 223 -22.20 -9.69 -0.01
N MET A 224 -21.81 -8.66 -0.75
CA MET A 224 -21.01 -7.57 -0.19
C MET A 224 -21.65 -6.88 1.04
N PRO A 225 -22.98 -6.65 1.11
CA PRO A 225 -23.63 -6.13 2.32
C PRO A 225 -23.52 -7.06 3.54
N GLU A 226 -23.60 -8.38 3.33
CA GLU A 226 -23.43 -9.37 4.40
C GLU A 226 -22.00 -9.37 4.94
N HIS A 227 -21.00 -9.31 4.05
CA HIS A 227 -19.60 -9.13 4.43
C HIS A 227 -19.38 -7.85 5.22
N TRP A 228 -19.94 -6.72 4.75
CA TRP A 228 -19.84 -5.44 5.46
C TRP A 228 -20.38 -5.52 6.89
N GLU A 229 -21.56 -6.10 7.05
CA GLU A 229 -22.18 -6.28 8.37
C GLU A 229 -21.39 -7.25 9.26
N LEU A 230 -20.82 -8.31 8.67
CA LEU A 230 -19.96 -9.26 9.38
C LEU A 230 -18.68 -8.59 9.90
N TRP A 231 -18.00 -7.81 9.07
CA TRP A 231 -16.84 -7.02 9.48
C TRP A 231 -17.20 -6.01 10.59
N ARG A 232 -18.30 -5.28 10.42
CA ARG A 232 -18.80 -4.33 11.42
C ARG A 232 -19.07 -4.98 12.78
N ARG A 233 -19.65 -6.19 12.79
CA ARG A 233 -19.88 -6.98 14.02
C ARG A 233 -18.59 -7.49 14.65
N SER A 234 -17.62 -7.90 13.84
CA SER A 234 -16.34 -8.38 14.37
C SER A 234 -15.55 -7.26 15.04
N PHE A 235 -15.55 -6.05 14.48
CA PHE A 235 -14.98 -4.88 15.17
C PHE A 235 -15.67 -4.60 16.51
N LEU A 236 -17.01 -4.68 16.57
CA LEU A 236 -17.74 -4.53 17.83
C LEU A 236 -17.34 -5.62 18.84
N SER A 237 -17.29 -6.88 18.40
CA SER A 237 -16.86 -7.99 19.27
C SER A 237 -15.45 -7.77 19.82
N ILE A 238 -14.50 -7.31 19.00
CA ILE A 238 -13.13 -7.03 19.43
C ILE A 238 -13.11 -5.89 20.47
N SER A 239 -13.87 -4.82 20.24
CA SER A 239 -13.91 -3.68 21.16
C SER A 239 -14.41 -4.02 22.57
N LEU A 240 -15.17 -5.10 22.70
CA LEU A 240 -15.72 -5.59 23.97
C LEU A 240 -14.88 -6.70 24.62
N ASP A 241 -13.87 -7.24 23.93
CA ASP A 241 -13.10 -8.41 24.35
C ASP A 241 -11.85 -8.00 25.16
N GLU A 242 -12.05 -7.78 26.47
CA GLU A 242 -10.99 -7.35 27.39
C GLU A 242 -9.94 -8.43 27.69
N GLN A 243 -10.23 -9.69 27.36
CA GLN A 243 -9.36 -10.82 27.65
C GLN A 243 -8.25 -10.95 26.61
N LEU A 244 -8.58 -10.72 25.33
CA LEU A 244 -7.67 -10.95 24.22
C LEU A 244 -7.04 -9.66 23.68
N PHE A 245 -7.66 -8.49 23.90
CA PHE A 245 -7.22 -7.24 23.28
C PHE A 245 -6.89 -6.13 24.30
N PRO A 246 -5.71 -5.49 24.16
CA PRO A 246 -5.36 -4.29 24.92
C PRO A 246 -6.36 -3.14 24.72
N ALA A 247 -6.42 -2.22 25.68
CA ALA A 247 -7.37 -1.09 25.66
C ALA A 247 -7.29 -0.24 24.38
N ASP A 248 -6.08 0.02 23.87
CA ASP A 248 -5.89 0.82 22.65
C ASP A 248 -6.44 0.13 21.40
N ASP A 249 -6.19 -1.17 21.26
CA ASP A 249 -6.66 -1.97 20.13
C ASP A 249 -8.20 -2.07 20.17
N ARG A 250 -8.79 -2.21 21.37
CA ARG A 250 -10.25 -2.19 21.57
C ARG A 250 -10.88 -0.85 21.22
N LYS A 251 -10.27 0.25 21.65
CA LYS A 251 -10.73 1.60 21.34
C LYS A 251 -10.74 1.83 19.83
N LEU A 252 -9.67 1.40 19.14
CA LEU A 252 -9.59 1.56 17.70
C LEU A 252 -10.61 0.70 16.96
N ALA A 253 -10.84 -0.55 17.41
CA ALA A 253 -11.90 -1.38 16.87
C ALA A 253 -13.29 -0.75 17.05
N ALA A 254 -13.56 -0.07 18.17
CA ALA A 254 -14.79 0.67 18.37
C ALA A 254 -14.94 1.85 17.39
N GLU A 255 -13.84 2.53 17.04
CA GLU A 255 -13.87 3.58 16.02
C GLU A 255 -14.11 3.00 14.62
N CYS A 256 -13.47 1.89 14.25
CA CYS A 256 -13.78 1.18 13.01
C CYS A 256 -15.26 0.82 12.90
N HIS A 257 -15.85 0.29 13.98
CA HIS A 257 -17.28 -0.03 14.02
C HIS A 257 -18.17 1.18 13.73
N LYS A 258 -17.80 2.38 14.19
CA LYS A 258 -18.56 3.63 13.96
C LYS A 258 -18.41 4.16 12.54
N LEU A 259 -17.25 3.94 11.91
CA LEU A 259 -16.97 4.38 10.54
C LEU A 259 -17.67 3.51 9.48
N MET A 260 -18.16 2.33 9.86
CA MET A 260 -18.82 1.36 8.97
C MET A 260 -20.35 1.48 8.96
#